data_AF-A0A4P9YSX8-F1
#
_entry.id   AF-A0A4P9YSX8-F1
#
_cell.length_a   1.000
_cell.length_b   1.000
_cell.length_c   1.000
_cell.angle_alpha   90.00
_cell.angle_beta   90.00
_cell.angle_gamma   90.00
#
_symmetry.space_group_name_H-M   'P 1'
#
loop_
_entity.id
_entity.type
_entity.pdbx_description
1 polymer ?
#
loop_
_entity_poly.entity_id
_entity_poly.type
_entity_poly.pdbx_seq_one_letter_code
_entity_poly.pdbx_strand_id
1 'polypeptide(L)'
;VSIPTTVTYLDNRYVYVGSHLGDSQLVHIDSEPGFNGEMISIVESYPNLAPITDMCTVEQGRQIQECVITCSGGYEHGALKIIRNGIGFTQQALLDLPDITGIWSIGSGEHEGWEETMVLSFMNETRILKIDEDEEMAELDVLGNYELNEPTLYTGNMHGQLVVQITPTRVQLLSLADGLCVSTWTPTAISTGNADEDTAARITIACGNREQIVVALSGGIICYLVLNGQSLEEKGLEQTSVSMADRAHLLAIGLWTDNSLLIYKLSTWQQVAYERLSAGITPRSVLLVRLEDRHYAMVGMAAVN
;
A
#
# COMPACT_ATOMS: atom_id res chain seq x y z
N VAL A 1 -6.75 34.40 -16.26
CA VAL A 1 -5.55 34.16 -17.09
C VAL A 1 -4.40 34.96 -16.52
N SER A 2 -3.20 34.39 -16.41
CA SER A 2 -2.03 35.06 -15.83
C SER A 2 -1.54 36.24 -16.65
N ILE A 3 -0.87 37.21 -16.01
CA ILE A 3 -0.20 38.34 -16.68
C ILE A 3 0.87 37.77 -17.66
N PRO A 4 0.69 37.91 -18.99
CA PRO A 4 1.57 37.30 -19.96
C PRO A 4 2.90 38.06 -20.11
N THR A 5 4.02 37.35 -20.03
CA THR A 5 5.29 37.82 -20.62
C THR A 5 5.47 37.32 -22.05
N THR A 6 4.90 36.17 -22.38
CA THR A 6 4.85 35.63 -23.74
C THR A 6 3.51 34.94 -23.99
N VAL A 7 3.08 34.95 -25.25
CA VAL A 7 1.86 34.27 -25.70
C VAL A 7 2.19 33.50 -26.97
N THR A 8 1.96 32.20 -26.95
CA THR A 8 2.24 31.31 -28.08
C THR A 8 0.99 30.50 -28.41
N TYR A 9 0.42 30.74 -29.59
CA TYR A 9 -0.64 29.88 -30.12
C TYR A 9 -0.04 28.52 -30.53
N LEU A 10 -0.66 27.43 -30.10
CA LEU A 10 -0.20 26.08 -30.40
C LEU A 10 -0.94 25.54 -31.62
N ASP A 11 -2.16 25.07 -31.42
CA ASP A 11 -3.13 24.69 -32.45
C ASP A 11 -4.50 24.46 -31.79
N ASN A 12 -5.56 24.25 -32.57
CA ASN A 12 -6.89 23.89 -32.08
C ASN A 12 -7.40 24.81 -30.96
N ARG A 13 -7.12 26.10 -31.05
CA ARG A 13 -7.52 27.13 -30.06
C ARG A 13 -6.84 27.00 -28.69
N TYR A 14 -5.78 26.20 -28.60
CA TYR A 14 -4.91 26.20 -27.44
C TYR A 14 -3.84 27.28 -27.56
N VAL A 15 -3.66 28.01 -26.46
CA VAL A 15 -2.65 29.07 -26.32
C VAL A 15 -1.86 28.82 -25.06
N TYR A 16 -0.54 28.80 -25.18
CA TYR A 16 0.35 28.84 -24.03
C TYR A 16 0.61 30.29 -23.62
N VAL A 17 0.31 30.60 -22.37
CA VAL A 17 0.51 31.90 -21.73
C VAL A 17 1.68 31.75 -20.76
N GLY A 18 2.87 32.16 -21.20
CA GLY A 18 4.03 32.20 -20.32
C GLY A 18 3.97 33.45 -19.44
N SER A 19 4.05 33.26 -18.13
CA SER A 19 4.08 34.36 -17.15
C SER A 19 5.34 34.30 -16.32
N HIS A 20 6.00 35.44 -16.15
CA HIS A 20 7.13 35.59 -15.22
C HIS A 20 6.67 35.98 -13.80
N LEU A 21 5.49 36.59 -13.67
CA LEU A 21 5.00 37.14 -12.39
C LEU A 21 3.94 36.25 -11.72
N GLY A 22 3.41 35.26 -12.43
CA GLY A 22 2.50 34.25 -11.91
C GLY A 22 2.77 32.90 -12.57
N ASP A 23 1.89 31.94 -12.30
CA ASP A 23 1.95 30.62 -12.92
C ASP A 23 1.73 30.74 -14.43
N SER A 24 2.50 29.99 -15.21
CA SER A 24 2.25 29.91 -16.66
C SER A 24 1.03 29.03 -16.91
N GLN A 25 0.29 29.27 -17.98
CA GLN A 25 -1.00 28.59 -18.19
C GLN A 25 -1.11 28.07 -19.62
N LEU A 26 -1.70 26.88 -19.76
CA LEU A 26 -2.30 26.45 -21.01
C LEU A 26 -3.76 26.85 -20.97
N VAL A 27 -4.20 27.64 -21.94
CA VAL A 27 -5.59 28.09 -22.05
C VAL A 27 -6.20 27.62 -23.36
N HIS A 28 -7.50 27.36 -23.34
CA HIS A 28 -8.30 27.06 -24.51
C HIS A 28 -9.25 28.22 -24.79
N ILE A 29 -9.37 28.61 -26.07
CA ILE A 29 -10.32 29.63 -26.52
C ILE A 29 -11.58 28.91 -27.00
N ASP A 30 -12.66 29.04 -26.24
CA ASP A 30 -13.94 28.40 -26.51
C ASP A 30 -14.66 29.07 -27.69
N SER A 31 -15.41 28.27 -28.47
CA SER A 31 -16.17 28.78 -29.62
C SER A 31 -17.34 29.67 -29.19
N GLU A 32 -17.88 29.42 -28.01
CA GLU A 32 -19.03 30.08 -27.43
C GLU A 32 -18.66 30.56 -26.03
N PRO A 33 -19.17 31.72 -25.59
CA PRO A 33 -18.91 32.22 -24.25
C PRO A 33 -19.53 31.28 -23.20
N GLY A 34 -18.78 31.05 -22.11
CA GLY A 34 -19.26 30.31 -20.94
C GLY A 34 -20.35 31.05 -20.17
N PHE A 35 -20.83 30.45 -19.08
CA PHE A 35 -21.93 31.00 -18.26
C PHE A 35 -21.70 32.42 -17.72
N ASN A 36 -20.43 32.81 -17.56
CA ASN A 36 -19.99 34.12 -17.11
C ASN A 36 -19.65 35.08 -18.26
N GLY A 37 -19.83 34.66 -19.52
CA GLY A 37 -19.45 35.43 -20.70
C GLY A 37 -17.99 35.30 -21.12
N GLU A 38 -17.18 34.50 -20.41
CA GLU A 38 -15.76 34.30 -20.74
C GLU A 38 -15.61 33.29 -21.89
N MET A 39 -14.74 33.62 -22.84
CA MET A 39 -14.39 32.72 -23.97
C MET A 39 -13.06 31.98 -23.74
N ILE A 40 -12.45 32.13 -22.56
CA ILE A 40 -11.13 31.56 -22.27
C ILE A 40 -11.26 30.68 -21.04
N SER A 41 -10.93 29.40 -21.21
CA SER A 41 -10.85 28.43 -20.12
C SER A 41 -9.38 28.08 -19.84
N ILE A 42 -9.01 28.00 -18.56
CA ILE A 42 -7.68 27.54 -18.15
C ILE A 42 -7.72 26.02 -18.13
N VAL A 43 -6.87 25.40 -18.93
CA VAL A 43 -6.76 23.94 -19.08
C VAL A 43 -5.77 23.40 -18.06
N GLU A 44 -4.62 24.06 -17.95
CA GLU A 44 -3.56 23.66 -17.04
C GLU A 44 -2.80 24.89 -16.54
N SER A 45 -2.28 24.80 -15.32
CA SER A 45 -1.45 25.82 -14.69
C SER A 45 -0.12 25.19 -14.26
N TYR A 46 0.98 25.83 -14.63
CA TYR A 46 2.34 25.42 -14.35
C TYR A 46 2.92 26.32 -13.24
N PRO A 47 3.17 25.78 -12.03
CA PRO A 47 3.64 26.57 -10.90
C PRO A 47 4.94 27.33 -11.21
N ASN A 48 4.97 28.62 -10.91
CA ASN A 48 6.14 29.47 -11.09
C ASN A 48 6.56 30.12 -9.77
N LEU A 49 7.81 29.95 -9.34
CA LEU A 49 8.35 30.58 -8.13
C LEU A 49 8.80 32.04 -8.36
N ALA A 50 9.00 32.45 -9.60
CA ALA A 50 9.55 33.76 -9.91
C ALA A 50 8.52 34.90 -9.79
N PRO A 51 8.99 36.13 -9.50
CA PRO A 51 10.25 36.42 -8.82
C PRO A 51 10.13 36.07 -7.32
N ILE A 52 11.16 35.46 -6.75
CA ILE A 52 11.29 35.33 -5.29
C ILE A 52 11.85 36.65 -4.78
N THR A 53 11.04 37.40 -4.02
CA THR A 53 11.43 38.69 -3.44
C THR A 53 12.05 38.55 -2.06
N ASP A 54 11.59 37.56 -1.29
CA ASP A 54 12.14 37.21 0.02
C ASP A 54 11.88 35.73 0.30
N MET A 55 12.67 35.13 1.20
CA MET A 55 12.47 33.75 1.64
C MET A 55 12.97 33.52 3.07
N CYS A 56 12.33 32.58 3.76
CA CYS A 56 12.81 32.09 5.04
C CYS A 56 12.71 30.56 5.12
N THR A 57 13.55 29.96 5.95
CA THR A 57 13.48 28.54 6.29
C THR A 57 12.67 28.37 7.57
N VAL A 58 11.77 27.39 7.57
CA VAL A 58 10.94 27.05 8.73
C VAL A 58 11.02 25.55 9.00
N GLU A 59 11.27 25.21 10.26
CA GLU A 59 11.14 23.85 10.76
C GLU A 59 9.67 23.58 11.10
N GLN A 60 9.03 22.62 10.41
CA GLN A 60 7.62 22.31 10.60
C GLN A 60 7.43 21.04 11.45
N GLY A 61 7.13 21.22 12.75
CA GLY A 61 6.68 20.15 13.63
C GLY A 61 7.76 19.19 14.12
N ARG A 62 7.34 17.99 14.58
CA ARG A 62 8.23 16.95 15.17
C ARG A 62 9.14 16.24 14.17
N GLN A 63 9.03 16.52 12.88
CA GLN A 63 9.91 15.99 11.85
C GLN A 63 10.88 17.08 11.38
N ILE A 64 12.16 16.74 11.34
CA ILE A 64 13.27 17.60 10.90
C ILE A 64 13.22 17.73 9.37
N GLN A 65 12.17 18.33 8.86
CA GLN A 65 12.08 18.67 7.44
C GLN A 65 11.96 20.19 7.33
N GLU A 66 13.11 20.83 7.12
CA GLU A 66 13.18 22.24 6.81
C GLU A 66 12.41 22.50 5.51
N CYS A 67 11.46 23.42 5.56
CA CYS A 67 10.78 23.92 4.38
C CYS A 67 11.20 25.38 4.11
N VAL A 68 11.20 25.77 2.84
CA VAL A 68 11.47 27.15 2.44
C VAL A 68 10.14 27.81 2.13
N ILE A 69 9.84 28.91 2.81
CA ILE A 69 8.69 29.77 2.51
C ILE A 69 9.22 30.95 1.70
N THR A 70 8.61 31.22 0.56
CA THR A 70 9.03 32.28 -0.37
C THR A 70 7.91 33.28 -0.58
N CYS A 71 8.23 34.57 -0.64
CA CYS A 71 7.40 35.61 -1.22
C CYS A 71 7.62 35.60 -2.74
N SER A 72 6.69 35.01 -3.49
CA SER A 72 6.80 34.78 -4.93
C SER A 72 5.76 35.58 -5.72
N GLY A 73 6.05 35.84 -7.00
CA GLY A 73 5.12 36.48 -7.92
C GLY A 73 5.05 38.00 -7.80
N GLY A 74 4.09 38.61 -8.49
CA GLY A 74 3.89 40.06 -8.47
C GLY A 74 2.46 40.49 -8.80
N TYR A 75 2.08 41.69 -8.38
CA TYR A 75 0.73 42.25 -8.54
C TYR A 75 -0.35 41.28 -8.02
N GLU A 76 -1.35 40.95 -8.85
CA GLU A 76 -2.44 40.03 -8.53
C GLU A 76 -2.02 38.56 -8.40
N HIS A 77 -0.76 38.24 -8.72
CA HIS A 77 -0.18 36.90 -8.58
C HIS A 77 0.82 36.77 -7.43
N GLY A 78 0.94 37.79 -6.58
CA GLY A 78 1.77 37.72 -5.37
C GLY A 78 1.26 36.63 -4.42
N ALA A 79 2.12 35.69 -4.04
CA ALA A 79 1.76 34.55 -3.20
C ALA A 79 2.92 34.11 -2.29
N LEU A 80 2.59 33.55 -1.13
CA LEU A 80 3.53 32.78 -0.33
C LEU A 80 3.57 31.34 -0.85
N LYS A 81 4.75 30.85 -1.25
CA LYS A 81 4.93 29.47 -1.73
C LYS A 81 5.83 28.67 -0.80
N ILE A 82 5.36 27.48 -0.42
CA ILE A 82 6.07 26.55 0.48
C ILE A 82 6.76 25.48 -0.37
N ILE A 83 8.08 25.41 -0.27
CA ILE A 83 8.92 24.43 -0.97
C ILE A 83 9.37 23.40 0.06
N ARG A 84 9.01 22.13 -0.16
CA ARG A 84 9.39 21.00 0.68
C ARG A 84 10.17 20.00 -0.16
N ASN A 85 11.22 19.42 0.41
CA ASN A 85 11.98 18.36 -0.25
C ASN A 85 11.28 17.01 -0.07
N GLY A 86 10.47 16.59 -1.02
CA GLY A 86 9.82 15.28 -0.98
C GLY A 86 8.62 15.21 -1.92
N ILE A 87 7.92 14.08 -1.85
CA ILE A 87 6.64 13.92 -2.56
C ILE A 87 5.55 14.47 -1.66
N GLY A 88 4.82 15.48 -2.15
CA GLY A 88 3.61 15.95 -1.49
C GLY A 88 2.49 14.93 -1.68
N PHE A 89 1.71 14.69 -0.63
CA PHE A 89 0.44 13.98 -0.73
C PHE A 89 -0.68 14.97 -0.42
N THR A 90 -1.78 14.90 -1.18
CA THR A 90 -2.99 15.64 -0.86
C THR A 90 -3.82 14.76 0.05
N GLN A 91 -3.93 15.13 1.33
CA GLN A 91 -4.78 14.42 2.28
C GLN A 91 -6.24 14.52 1.83
N GLN A 92 -6.81 13.38 1.41
CA GLN A 92 -8.22 13.28 1.03
C GLN A 92 -9.11 13.02 2.27
N ALA A 93 -8.62 12.20 3.20
CA ALA A 93 -9.33 11.84 4.42
C ALA A 93 -8.34 11.71 5.59
N LEU A 94 -8.85 11.87 6.81
CA LEU A 94 -8.12 11.67 8.06
C LEU A 94 -9.06 11.01 9.07
N LEU A 95 -8.68 9.82 9.53
CA LEU A 95 -9.32 9.14 10.65
C LEU A 95 -8.32 9.02 11.80
N ASP A 96 -8.75 9.37 13.01
CA ASP A 96 -7.93 9.33 14.22
C ASP A 96 -8.09 7.97 14.93
N LEU A 97 -7.45 6.95 14.36
CA LEU A 97 -7.46 5.57 14.87
C LEU A 97 -6.04 5.20 15.37
N PRO A 98 -5.80 5.21 16.69
CA PRO A 98 -4.49 4.87 17.23
C PRO A 98 -4.18 3.36 17.10
N ASP A 99 -2.90 3.00 17.16
CA ASP A 99 -2.43 1.62 17.30
C ASP A 99 -2.80 0.65 16.17
N ILE A 100 -3.04 1.17 14.95
CA ILE A 100 -3.18 0.33 13.75
C ILE A 100 -1.85 -0.38 13.46
N THR A 101 -1.90 -1.71 13.32
CA THR A 101 -0.77 -2.59 13.04
C THR A 101 -0.70 -3.06 11.58
N GLY A 102 -1.81 -2.95 10.85
CA GLY A 102 -1.86 -3.28 9.42
C GLY A 102 -3.11 -2.71 8.75
N ILE A 103 -2.97 -2.41 7.45
CA ILE A 103 -4.03 -1.85 6.61
C ILE A 103 -4.01 -2.59 5.28
N TRP A 104 -5.18 -3.06 4.85
CA TRP A 104 -5.38 -3.69 3.55
C TRP A 104 -6.66 -3.18 2.92
N SER A 105 -6.68 -3.13 1.60
CA SER A 105 -7.87 -2.83 0.81
C SER A 105 -8.38 -4.10 0.11
N ILE A 106 -9.70 -4.20 -0.01
CA ILE A 106 -10.40 -5.33 -0.61
C ILE A 106 -11.41 -4.77 -1.62
N GLY A 107 -11.38 -5.30 -2.84
CA GLY A 107 -12.38 -5.04 -3.86
C GLY A 107 -13.61 -5.93 -3.73
N SER A 108 -14.76 -5.45 -4.20
CA SER A 108 -16.03 -6.19 -4.23
C SER A 108 -16.06 -7.35 -5.22
N GLY A 109 -15.08 -7.40 -6.14
CA GLY A 109 -15.03 -8.37 -7.23
C GLY A 109 -16.04 -8.10 -8.37
N GLU A 110 -16.95 -7.15 -8.24
CA GLU A 110 -17.95 -6.83 -9.27
C GLU A 110 -17.47 -5.74 -10.25
N HIS A 111 -16.59 -4.86 -9.79
CA HIS A 111 -16.00 -3.79 -10.60
C HIS A 111 -14.47 -3.94 -10.61
N GLU A 112 -13.92 -4.33 -11.76
CA GLU A 112 -12.47 -4.29 -11.97
C GLU A 112 -11.97 -2.84 -11.85
N GLY A 113 -11.31 -2.53 -10.72
CA GLY A 113 -10.55 -1.29 -10.54
C GLY A 113 -10.89 -0.47 -9.30
N TRP A 114 -11.97 -0.76 -8.58
CA TRP A 114 -12.35 -0.02 -7.37
C TRP A 114 -12.30 -0.92 -6.13
N GLU A 115 -11.61 -0.42 -5.11
CA GLU A 115 -11.55 -1.04 -3.79
C GLU A 115 -12.40 -0.20 -2.85
N GLU A 116 -13.42 -0.81 -2.26
CA GLU A 116 -14.44 -0.11 -1.45
C GLU A 116 -14.32 -0.41 0.05
N THR A 117 -13.59 -1.47 0.40
CA THR A 117 -13.47 -1.95 1.78
C THR A 117 -12.03 -1.87 2.24
N MET A 118 -11.81 -1.30 3.42
CA MET A 118 -10.53 -1.20 4.10
C MET A 118 -10.59 -2.04 5.38
N VAL A 119 -9.61 -2.92 5.56
CA VAL A 119 -9.45 -3.75 6.75
C VAL A 119 -8.29 -3.22 7.56
N LEU A 120 -8.56 -2.93 8.83
CA LEU A 120 -7.62 -2.39 9.79
C LEU A 120 -7.36 -3.44 10.87
N SER A 121 -6.10 -3.84 11.04
CA SER A 121 -5.69 -4.69 12.16
C SER A 121 -5.20 -3.83 13.32
N PHE A 122 -5.60 -4.20 14.53
CA PHE A 122 -5.11 -3.65 15.80
C PHE A 122 -4.35 -4.75 16.55
N MET A 123 -4.05 -4.57 17.84
CA MET A 123 -3.36 -5.61 18.62
C MET A 123 -4.22 -6.87 18.86
N ASN A 124 -5.52 -6.68 19.10
CA ASN A 124 -6.42 -7.76 19.54
C ASN A 124 -7.70 -7.86 18.70
N GLU A 125 -7.87 -7.02 17.68
CA GLU A 125 -9.09 -6.95 16.89
C GLU A 125 -8.79 -6.54 15.45
N THR A 126 -9.78 -6.76 14.60
CA THR A 126 -9.83 -6.27 13.23
C THR A 126 -11.08 -5.40 13.09
N ARG A 127 -10.93 -4.21 12.50
CA ARG A 127 -12.05 -3.34 12.14
C ARG A 127 -12.12 -3.21 10.63
N ILE A 128 -13.32 -2.94 10.14
CA ILE A 128 -13.60 -2.86 8.71
C ILE A 128 -14.26 -1.52 8.45
N LEU A 129 -13.70 -0.77 7.51
CA LEU A 129 -14.29 0.46 7.00
C LEU A 129 -14.74 0.21 5.56
N LYS A 130 -15.93 0.66 5.20
CA LYS A 130 -16.45 0.57 3.84
C LYS A 130 -16.95 1.94 3.39
N ILE A 131 -16.74 2.26 2.11
CA ILE A 131 -17.35 3.42 1.48
C ILE A 131 -18.85 3.11 1.27
N ASP A 132 -19.72 3.91 1.85
CA ASP A 132 -21.17 3.77 1.73
C ASP A 132 -21.72 4.43 0.45
N GLU A 133 -23.05 4.43 0.31
CA GLU A 133 -23.75 5.00 -0.86
C GLU A 133 -23.60 6.53 -0.96
N ASP A 134 -23.27 7.21 0.14
CA ASP A 134 -23.07 8.65 0.22
C ASP A 134 -21.58 9.03 -0.02
N GLU A 135 -20.76 8.07 -0.47
CA GLU A 135 -19.31 8.20 -0.65
C GLU A 135 -18.55 8.53 0.65
N GLU A 136 -19.15 8.24 1.81
CA GLU A 136 -18.53 8.42 3.11
C GLU A 136 -17.95 7.09 3.64
N MET A 137 -16.89 7.19 4.44
CA MET A 137 -16.26 6.02 5.04
C MET A 137 -16.94 5.67 6.37
N ALA A 138 -17.61 4.53 6.42
CA ALA A 138 -18.34 4.05 7.60
C ALA A 138 -17.72 2.74 8.14
N GLU A 139 -17.76 2.57 9.46
CA GLU A 139 -17.33 1.33 10.12
C GLU A 139 -18.43 0.26 10.02
N LEU A 140 -18.03 -0.97 9.69
CA LEU A 140 -18.90 -2.13 9.61
C LEU A 140 -18.68 -3.05 10.82
N ASP A 141 -19.75 -3.31 11.57
CA ASP A 141 -19.74 -4.29 12.67
C ASP A 141 -19.59 -5.74 12.18
N VAL A 142 -19.96 -6.01 10.92
CA VAL A 142 -19.95 -7.35 10.32
C VAL A 142 -19.61 -7.27 8.84
N LEU A 143 -18.66 -8.10 8.39
CA LEU A 143 -18.42 -8.39 6.97
C LEU A 143 -18.42 -9.91 6.77
N GLY A 144 -19.60 -10.49 6.55
CA GLY A 144 -19.74 -11.93 6.39
C GLY A 144 -19.17 -12.71 7.60
N ASN A 145 -18.33 -13.70 7.34
CA ASN A 145 -17.62 -14.49 8.35
C ASN A 145 -16.22 -13.97 8.70
N TYR A 146 -15.90 -12.70 8.44
CA TYR A 146 -14.63 -12.11 8.91
C TYR A 146 -14.49 -12.27 10.43
N GLU A 147 -13.31 -12.69 10.88
CA GLU A 147 -13.00 -12.70 12.31
C GLU A 147 -12.55 -11.30 12.74
N LEU A 148 -13.32 -10.68 13.63
CA LEU A 148 -13.06 -9.33 14.10
C LEU A 148 -12.41 -9.30 15.49
N ASN A 149 -12.44 -10.41 16.24
CA ASN A 149 -11.87 -10.50 17.60
C ASN A 149 -10.41 -11.00 17.62
N GLU A 150 -9.77 -11.03 16.46
CA GLU A 150 -8.35 -11.33 16.32
C GLU A 150 -7.71 -10.30 15.37
N PRO A 151 -6.40 -10.01 15.53
CA PRO A 151 -5.68 -9.20 14.57
C PRO A 151 -5.60 -9.92 13.21
N THR A 152 -5.76 -9.18 12.13
CA THR A 152 -5.53 -9.69 10.77
C THR A 152 -4.05 -9.53 10.43
N LEU A 153 -3.38 -10.64 10.11
CA LEU A 153 -1.98 -10.65 9.67
C LEU A 153 -1.84 -10.36 8.17
N TYR A 154 -2.85 -10.76 7.39
CA TYR A 154 -2.95 -10.50 5.96
C TYR A 154 -4.39 -10.68 5.50
N THR A 155 -4.86 -9.82 4.60
CA THR A 155 -6.07 -10.06 3.83
C THR A 155 -5.88 -9.57 2.39
N GLY A 156 -6.61 -10.17 1.45
CA GLY A 156 -6.58 -9.76 0.06
C GLY A 156 -7.51 -10.57 -0.84
N ASN A 157 -7.88 -9.99 -1.97
CA ASN A 157 -8.68 -10.69 -2.98
C ASN A 157 -7.92 -11.88 -3.58
N MET A 158 -8.62 -13.00 -3.69
CA MET A 158 -8.18 -14.23 -4.34
C MET A 158 -8.96 -14.44 -5.64
N HIS A 159 -8.44 -15.26 -6.54
CA HIS A 159 -9.14 -15.61 -7.78
C HIS A 159 -10.50 -16.26 -7.49
N GLY A 160 -11.49 -16.01 -8.34
CA GLY A 160 -12.80 -16.67 -8.26
C GLY A 160 -13.80 -16.02 -7.29
N GLN A 161 -13.79 -14.68 -7.16
CA GLN A 161 -14.66 -13.92 -6.25
C GLN A 161 -14.48 -14.33 -4.78
N LEU A 162 -13.23 -14.56 -4.39
CA LEU A 162 -12.86 -14.95 -3.04
C LEU A 162 -12.02 -13.86 -2.37
N VAL A 163 -12.02 -13.86 -1.06
CA VAL A 163 -11.10 -13.06 -0.24
C VAL A 163 -10.53 -13.96 0.85
N VAL A 164 -9.24 -13.83 1.13
CA VAL A 164 -8.60 -14.54 2.24
C VAL A 164 -8.46 -13.60 3.42
N GLN A 165 -8.74 -14.07 4.63
CA GLN A 165 -8.29 -13.45 5.87
C GLN A 165 -7.37 -14.42 6.60
N ILE A 166 -6.23 -13.92 7.05
CA ILE A 166 -5.24 -14.68 7.84
C ILE A 166 -5.15 -14.04 9.22
N THR A 167 -5.46 -14.81 10.25
CA THR A 167 -5.32 -14.43 11.67
C THR A 167 -4.24 -15.30 12.33
N PRO A 168 -3.85 -15.04 13.59
CA PRO A 168 -2.95 -15.93 14.31
C PRO A 168 -3.45 -17.37 14.46
N THR A 169 -4.76 -17.63 14.39
CA THR A 169 -5.34 -18.97 14.55
C THR A 169 -5.62 -19.71 13.26
N ARG A 170 -5.92 -19.01 12.16
CA ARG A 170 -6.40 -19.66 10.93
C ARG A 170 -6.18 -18.83 9.67
N VAL A 171 -6.21 -19.53 8.54
CA VAL A 171 -6.41 -18.96 7.20
C VAL A 171 -7.82 -19.30 6.77
N GLN A 172 -8.64 -18.30 6.45
CA GLN A 172 -10.00 -18.51 6.00
C GLN A 172 -10.23 -17.86 4.63
N LEU A 173 -10.89 -18.61 3.74
CA LEU A 173 -11.39 -18.12 2.46
C LEU A 173 -12.87 -17.80 2.61
N LEU A 174 -13.24 -16.60 2.19
CA LEU A 174 -14.61 -16.13 2.17
C LEU A 174 -15.03 -15.82 0.73
N SER A 175 -16.29 -16.07 0.43
CA SER A 175 -16.92 -15.65 -0.82
C SER A 175 -17.26 -14.17 -0.75
N LEU A 176 -16.89 -13.41 -1.79
CA LEU A 176 -17.24 -11.98 -1.89
C LEU A 176 -18.72 -11.77 -2.20
N ALA A 177 -19.42 -12.79 -2.72
CA ALA A 177 -20.82 -12.67 -3.11
C ALA A 177 -21.78 -12.65 -1.91
N ASP A 178 -21.49 -13.43 -0.86
CA ASP A 178 -22.35 -13.62 0.31
C ASP A 178 -21.60 -13.45 1.64
N GLY A 179 -20.29 -13.23 1.60
CA GLY A 179 -19.44 -13.12 2.79
C GLY A 179 -19.23 -14.44 3.53
N LEU A 180 -19.70 -15.57 2.98
CA LEU A 180 -19.67 -16.85 3.69
C LEU A 180 -18.28 -17.48 3.65
N CYS A 181 -17.88 -18.09 4.78
CA CYS A 181 -16.65 -18.87 4.84
C CYS A 181 -16.79 -20.14 3.99
N VAL A 182 -15.94 -20.27 2.98
CA VAL A 182 -15.96 -21.40 2.03
C VAL A 182 -14.94 -22.47 2.42
N SER A 183 -13.79 -22.05 2.96
CA SER A 183 -12.73 -22.96 3.40
C SER A 183 -11.95 -22.37 4.56
N THR A 184 -11.48 -23.24 5.45
CA THR A 184 -10.62 -22.85 6.57
C THR A 184 -9.45 -23.82 6.65
N TRP A 185 -8.26 -23.27 6.85
CA TRP A 185 -7.06 -24.00 7.19
C TRP A 185 -6.56 -23.54 8.56
N THR A 186 -6.20 -24.49 9.41
CA THR A 186 -5.66 -24.23 10.75
C THR A 186 -4.33 -24.95 10.91
N PRO A 187 -3.32 -24.31 11.52
CA PRO A 187 -2.09 -24.98 11.92
C PRO A 187 -2.40 -26.21 12.80
N THR A 188 -1.82 -27.37 12.51
CA THR A 188 -1.95 -28.59 13.32
C THR A 188 -0.64 -28.92 14.03
N ALA A 189 -0.65 -29.81 15.03
CA ALA A 189 0.57 -30.27 15.71
C ALA A 189 1.57 -30.93 14.74
N ILE A 190 1.09 -31.53 13.64
CA ILE A 190 1.93 -32.10 12.58
C ILE A 190 2.64 -30.99 11.80
N SER A 191 2.00 -29.82 11.66
CA SER A 191 2.55 -28.64 11.01
C SER A 191 3.68 -27.98 11.80
N THR A 192 3.93 -28.34 13.07
CA THR A 192 4.93 -27.68 13.92
C THR A 192 6.16 -28.50 14.27
N GLY A 193 6.22 -29.79 13.90
CA GLY A 193 7.36 -30.65 14.26
C GLY A 193 7.60 -30.80 15.77
N ASN A 194 6.69 -30.29 16.61
CA ASN A 194 6.75 -30.32 18.07
C ASN A 194 5.95 -31.52 18.58
N ALA A 195 6.54 -32.29 19.49
CA ALA A 195 5.93 -33.48 20.11
C ALA A 195 4.98 -33.15 21.27
N ASP A 196 4.77 -31.86 21.59
CA ASP A 196 3.92 -31.41 22.69
C ASP A 196 2.54 -31.03 22.11
N GLU A 197 1.60 -31.97 22.13
CA GLU A 197 0.26 -31.86 21.51
C GLU A 197 -0.59 -30.71 22.11
N ASP A 198 -0.18 -30.14 23.25
CA ASP A 198 -0.97 -29.19 24.03
C ASP A 198 -0.75 -27.70 23.67
N THR A 199 0.29 -27.38 22.88
CA THR A 199 0.54 -25.99 22.44
C THR A 199 0.09 -25.78 20.99
N ALA A 200 -1.08 -25.15 20.81
CA ALA A 200 -1.60 -24.80 19.49
C ALA A 200 -0.62 -23.88 18.73
N ALA A 201 -0.23 -24.31 17.54
CA ALA A 201 0.60 -23.54 16.62
C ALA A 201 -0.09 -22.24 16.20
N ARG A 202 0.65 -21.13 16.21
CA ARG A 202 0.12 -19.81 15.82
C ARG A 202 0.79 -19.31 14.56
N ILE A 203 0.02 -18.71 13.67
CA ILE A 203 0.55 -17.97 12.53
C ILE A 203 1.15 -16.67 13.07
N THR A 204 2.38 -16.37 12.65
CA THR A 204 3.15 -15.21 13.09
C THR A 204 3.36 -14.20 11.98
N ILE A 205 3.55 -14.68 10.75
CA ILE A 205 3.78 -13.85 9.57
C ILE A 205 3.05 -14.51 8.41
N ALA A 206 2.44 -13.70 7.54
CA ALA A 206 1.70 -14.17 6.38
C ALA A 206 1.98 -13.27 5.18
N CYS A 207 1.95 -13.86 3.99
CA CYS A 207 1.88 -13.14 2.74
C CYS A 207 1.10 -13.95 1.72
N GLY A 208 0.61 -13.30 0.68
CA GLY A 208 0.01 -14.01 -0.43
C GLY A 208 -0.17 -13.14 -1.66
N ASN A 209 -0.59 -13.81 -2.71
CA ASN A 209 -1.09 -13.25 -3.95
C ASN A 209 -2.45 -13.90 -4.26
N ARG A 210 -3.04 -13.60 -5.42
CA ARG A 210 -4.40 -14.06 -5.80
C ARG A 210 -4.63 -15.57 -5.81
N GLU A 211 -3.58 -16.40 -5.78
CA GLU A 211 -3.68 -17.87 -5.86
C GLU A 211 -2.85 -18.59 -4.80
N GLN A 212 -1.94 -17.89 -4.12
CA GLN A 212 -0.91 -18.49 -3.28
C GLN A 212 -0.84 -17.76 -1.96
N ILE A 213 -0.73 -18.53 -0.89
CA ILE A 213 -0.58 -18.04 0.47
C ILE A 213 0.61 -18.76 1.08
N VAL A 214 1.46 -18.00 1.76
CA VAL A 214 2.52 -18.55 2.58
C VAL A 214 2.32 -18.02 4.00
N VAL A 215 2.46 -18.90 4.98
CA VAL A 215 2.35 -18.55 6.39
C VAL A 215 3.53 -19.12 7.17
N ALA A 216 4.07 -18.33 8.09
CA ALA A 216 5.08 -18.76 9.04
C ALA A 216 4.46 -18.99 10.42
N LEU A 217 4.67 -20.16 10.99
CA LEU A 217 4.18 -20.58 12.28
C LEU A 217 5.17 -20.30 13.40
N SER A 218 4.66 -20.19 14.63
CA SER A 218 5.44 -20.23 15.86
C SER A 218 6.35 -21.46 15.87
N GLY A 219 7.65 -21.26 16.07
CA GLY A 219 8.66 -22.31 15.90
C GLY A 219 9.42 -22.24 14.58
N GLY A 220 9.06 -21.29 13.70
CA GLY A 220 9.76 -21.05 12.45
C GLY A 220 9.49 -22.15 11.45
N ILE A 221 8.23 -22.49 11.21
CA ILE A 221 7.86 -23.42 10.14
C ILE A 221 7.03 -22.69 9.12
N ILE A 222 7.31 -22.95 7.84
CA ILE A 222 6.62 -22.32 6.73
C ILE A 222 5.65 -23.32 6.12
N CYS A 223 4.39 -22.90 5.99
CA CYS A 223 3.38 -23.63 5.24
C CYS A 223 3.03 -22.85 3.97
N TYR A 224 2.97 -23.57 2.85
CA TYR A 224 2.54 -23.03 1.55
C TYR A 224 1.20 -23.61 1.15
N LEU A 225 0.23 -22.72 0.99
CA LEU A 225 -1.13 -23.01 0.62
C LEU A 225 -1.39 -22.48 -0.79
N VAL A 226 -2.03 -23.31 -1.62
CA VAL A 226 -2.40 -22.94 -2.98
C VAL A 226 -3.91 -23.04 -3.11
N LEU A 227 -4.51 -22.03 -3.72
CA LEU A 227 -5.92 -22.03 -4.06
C LEU A 227 -6.20 -23.12 -5.11
N ASN A 228 -7.09 -24.05 -4.77
CA ASN A 228 -7.63 -25.02 -5.70
C ASN A 228 -9.17 -24.90 -5.73
N GLY A 229 -9.68 -24.16 -6.71
CA GLY A 229 -11.10 -23.84 -6.79
C GLY A 229 -11.54 -22.96 -5.60
N GLN A 230 -12.24 -23.56 -4.64
CA GLN A 230 -12.75 -22.88 -3.45
C GLN A 230 -12.13 -23.40 -2.15
N SER A 231 -11.05 -24.18 -2.22
CA SER A 231 -10.31 -24.67 -1.06
C SER A 231 -8.84 -24.29 -1.12
N LEU A 232 -8.17 -24.32 0.04
CA LEU A 232 -6.72 -24.18 0.15
C LEU A 232 -6.09 -25.56 0.31
N GLU A 233 -5.16 -25.88 -0.58
CA GLU A 233 -4.34 -27.09 -0.50
C GLU A 233 -2.94 -26.78 0.01
N GLU A 234 -2.51 -27.49 1.04
CA GLU A 234 -1.14 -27.40 1.55
C GLU A 234 -0.18 -28.20 0.66
N LYS A 235 0.81 -27.52 0.06
CA LYS A 235 1.74 -28.11 -0.94
C LYS A 235 3.14 -28.42 -0.41
N GLY A 236 3.48 -28.04 0.83
CA GLY A 236 4.77 -28.42 1.43
C GLY A 236 5.14 -27.62 2.69
N LEU A 237 6.07 -28.21 3.45
CA LEU A 237 6.55 -27.78 4.78
C LEU A 237 8.09 -27.72 4.74
N GLU A 238 8.70 -26.55 4.92
CA GLU A 238 10.14 -26.45 5.23
C GLU A 238 10.43 -25.30 6.22
N GLN A 239 11.55 -25.40 6.95
CA GLN A 239 11.83 -24.64 8.18
C GLN A 239 12.45 -23.24 8.00
N THR A 240 12.35 -22.50 9.12
CA THR A 240 12.91 -21.24 9.65
C THR A 240 12.18 -19.92 9.35
N SER A 241 12.28 -19.00 10.33
CA SER A 241 11.54 -17.76 10.64
C SER A 241 11.65 -16.63 9.60
N VAL A 242 10.55 -15.99 9.18
CA VAL A 242 10.51 -15.33 7.86
C VAL A 242 9.77 -14.00 7.81
N SER A 243 10.37 -12.97 7.19
CA SER A 243 9.62 -11.89 6.52
C SER A 243 9.46 -12.18 5.01
N MET A 244 8.25 -12.07 4.44
CA MET A 244 7.90 -12.62 3.13
C MET A 244 7.49 -11.61 2.06
N ALA A 245 7.85 -11.90 0.81
CA ALA A 245 7.29 -11.26 -0.38
C ALA A 245 7.14 -12.25 -1.54
N ASP A 246 6.06 -12.06 -2.30
CA ASP A 246 5.59 -12.99 -3.32
C ASP A 246 5.61 -12.39 -4.73
N ARG A 247 6.19 -13.15 -5.65
CA ARG A 247 5.68 -13.29 -7.02
C ARG A 247 5.54 -14.78 -7.27
N ALA A 248 4.53 -15.19 -8.03
CA ALA A 248 4.04 -16.57 -8.29
C ALA A 248 5.04 -17.76 -8.37
N HIS A 249 6.35 -17.51 -8.43
CA HIS A 249 7.43 -18.49 -8.49
C HIS A 249 8.57 -18.30 -7.46
N LEU A 250 8.67 -17.16 -6.77
CA LEU A 250 9.74 -16.85 -5.82
C LEU A 250 9.18 -16.39 -4.47
N LEU A 251 9.80 -16.86 -3.41
CA LEU A 251 9.55 -16.47 -2.03
C LEU A 251 10.85 -15.88 -1.46
N ALA A 252 10.79 -14.62 -1.04
CA ALA A 252 11.89 -14.00 -0.31
C ALA A 252 11.65 -14.14 1.20
N ILE A 253 12.71 -14.41 1.96
CA ILE A 253 12.65 -14.77 3.38
C ILE A 253 13.72 -14.01 4.17
N GLY A 254 13.30 -13.17 5.11
CA GLY A 254 14.22 -12.56 6.07
C GLY A 254 14.34 -13.37 7.37
N LEU A 255 15.52 -13.94 7.67
CA LEU A 255 15.79 -14.70 8.89
C LEU A 255 16.34 -13.81 10.01
N TRP A 256 15.84 -14.00 11.24
CA TRP A 256 16.36 -13.29 12.42
C TRP A 256 17.57 -13.98 13.06
N THR A 257 17.63 -15.30 12.99
CA THR A 257 18.66 -16.13 13.65
C THR A 257 20.06 -15.80 13.17
N ASP A 258 20.21 -15.66 11.86
CA ASP A 258 21.47 -15.39 11.20
C ASP A 258 21.41 -14.10 10.37
N ASN A 259 20.37 -13.27 10.52
CA ASN A 259 20.28 -11.98 9.85
C ASN A 259 20.59 -12.07 8.34
N SER A 260 19.85 -12.94 7.65
CA SER A 260 20.05 -13.21 6.23
C SER A 260 18.77 -13.01 5.44
N LEU A 261 18.93 -12.75 4.15
CA LEU A 261 17.88 -12.83 3.14
C LEU A 261 18.08 -14.11 2.33
N LEU A 262 17.06 -14.95 2.30
CA LEU A 262 16.99 -16.12 1.44
C LEU A 262 15.97 -15.88 0.34
N ILE A 263 16.22 -16.42 -0.85
CA ILE A 263 15.22 -16.46 -1.91
C ILE A 263 15.04 -17.91 -2.32
N TYR A 264 13.80 -18.38 -2.34
CA TYR A 264 13.42 -19.73 -2.71
C TYR A 264 12.53 -19.73 -3.94
N LYS A 265 12.62 -20.79 -4.74
CA LYS A 265 11.65 -21.08 -5.80
C LYS A 265 10.49 -21.89 -5.22
N LEU A 266 9.29 -21.31 -5.17
CA LEU A 266 8.11 -21.90 -4.50
C LEU A 266 7.74 -23.30 -5.03
N SER A 267 7.86 -23.53 -6.34
CA SER A 267 7.48 -24.83 -6.94
C SER A 267 8.37 -26.00 -6.51
N THR A 268 9.60 -25.72 -6.07
CA THR A 268 10.64 -26.74 -5.82
C THR A 268 11.28 -26.62 -4.44
N TRP A 269 10.96 -25.57 -3.68
CA TRP A 269 11.64 -25.18 -2.44
C TRP A 269 13.18 -25.12 -2.56
N GLN A 270 13.66 -24.86 -3.78
CA GLN A 270 15.08 -24.74 -4.03
C GLN A 270 15.51 -23.31 -3.68
N GLN A 271 16.47 -23.18 -2.78
CA GLN A 271 17.12 -21.91 -2.51
C GLN A 271 17.87 -21.44 -3.77
N VAL A 272 17.52 -20.25 -4.25
CA VAL A 272 18.14 -19.60 -5.42
C VAL A 272 19.11 -18.49 -5.04
N ALA A 273 18.96 -17.88 -3.86
CA ALA A 273 19.89 -16.87 -3.35
C ALA A 273 20.00 -16.92 -1.82
N TYR A 274 21.17 -16.53 -1.33
CA TYR A 274 21.50 -16.30 0.08
C TYR A 274 22.31 -15.00 0.14
N GLU A 275 21.87 -14.05 0.95
CA GLU A 275 22.60 -12.81 1.22
C GLU A 275 22.67 -12.58 2.73
N ARG A 276 23.88 -12.43 3.27
CA ARG A 276 24.07 -12.08 4.68
C ARG A 276 23.88 -10.57 4.85
N LEU A 277 22.94 -10.17 5.70
CA LEU A 277 22.66 -8.76 5.97
C LEU A 277 23.63 -8.19 7.02
N SER A 278 23.73 -6.86 7.07
CA SER A 278 24.63 -6.13 7.98
C SER A 278 24.40 -6.52 9.44
N ALA A 279 25.46 -6.89 10.16
CA ALA A 279 25.39 -7.34 11.54
C ALA A 279 24.72 -6.31 12.47
N GLY A 280 23.89 -6.81 13.41
CA GLY A 280 23.33 -6.02 14.52
C GLY A 280 21.92 -5.47 14.29
N ILE A 281 21.35 -5.63 13.09
CA ILE A 281 19.99 -5.17 12.78
C ILE A 281 19.23 -6.29 12.09
N THR A 282 18.03 -6.64 12.55
CA THR A 282 17.23 -7.73 11.98
C THR A 282 16.33 -7.27 10.83
N PRO A 283 16.06 -8.11 9.82
CA PRO A 283 15.08 -7.82 8.78
C PRO A 283 13.67 -7.83 9.39
N ARG A 284 12.88 -6.81 9.06
CA ARG A 284 11.49 -6.64 9.50
C ARG A 284 10.49 -6.75 8.37
N SER A 285 10.86 -6.26 7.19
CA SER A 285 10.06 -6.39 5.97
C SER A 285 10.92 -6.84 4.81
N VAL A 286 10.32 -7.56 3.87
CA VAL A 286 10.93 -7.95 2.60
C VAL A 286 9.91 -7.66 1.51
N LEU A 287 10.36 -7.19 0.35
CA LEU A 287 9.52 -6.93 -0.82
C LEU A 287 10.24 -7.33 -2.11
N LEU A 288 9.59 -8.12 -2.95
CA LEU A 288 10.04 -8.40 -4.32
C LEU A 288 9.29 -7.48 -5.29
N VAL A 289 9.99 -6.53 -5.90
CA VAL A 289 9.40 -5.51 -6.78
C VAL A 289 10.09 -5.47 -8.13
N ARG A 290 9.35 -5.09 -9.18
CA ARG A 290 9.93 -4.76 -10.49
C ARG A 290 9.88 -3.25 -10.66
N LEU A 291 11.03 -2.62 -10.83
CA LEU A 291 11.14 -1.22 -11.20
C LEU A 291 11.70 -1.19 -12.62
N GLU A 292 10.94 -0.58 -13.54
CA GLU A 292 11.21 -0.61 -14.98
C GLU A 292 11.35 -2.07 -15.49
N ASP A 293 12.51 -2.43 -16.04
CA ASP A 293 12.81 -3.76 -16.56
C ASP A 293 13.70 -4.60 -15.63
N ARG A 294 13.81 -4.21 -14.36
CA ARG A 294 14.65 -4.90 -13.38
C ARG A 294 13.87 -5.35 -12.15
N HIS A 295 14.21 -6.53 -11.67
CA HIS A 295 13.68 -7.09 -10.43
C HIS A 295 14.60 -6.76 -9.26
N TYR A 296 14.01 -6.36 -8.14
CA TYR A 296 14.69 -5.99 -6.90
C TYR A 296 14.09 -6.78 -5.74
N ALA A 297 14.96 -7.19 -4.81
CA ALA A 297 14.57 -7.59 -3.47
C ALA A 297 14.93 -6.44 -2.53
N MET A 298 13.93 -5.86 -1.88
CA MET A 298 14.09 -4.80 -0.89
C MET A 298 13.91 -5.39 0.49
N VAL A 299 14.77 -4.99 1.44
CA VAL A 299 14.69 -5.44 2.83
C VAL A 299 14.63 -4.22 3.74
N GLY A 300 13.56 -4.11 4.52
CA GLY A 300 13.45 -3.14 5.59
C GLY A 300 14.08 -3.70 6.85
N MET A 301 15.13 -3.04 7.32
CA MET A 301 15.85 -3.41 8.54
C MET A 301 15.22 -2.70 9.75
N ALA A 302 15.30 -3.29 10.94
CA ALA A 302 14.88 -2.63 12.18
C ALA A 302 15.64 -1.30 12.38
N ALA A 303 15.01 -0.29 12.98
CA ALA A 303 15.73 0.91 13.39
C ALA A 303 16.70 0.58 14.53
N VAL A 304 17.94 1.08 14.46
CA VAL A 304 18.82 1.15 15.62
C VAL A 304 18.36 2.34 16.44
N ASN A 305 17.78 2.09 17.61
CA ASN A 305 17.56 3.15 18.60
C ASN A 305 18.87 3.49 19.31
#